data_AF-A0A7C1BYY4-F1
#
_entry.id   AF-A0A7C1BYY4-F1
#
_cell.length_a   1.000
_cell.length_b   1.000
_cell.length_c   1.000
_cell.angle_alpha   90.00
_cell.angle_beta   90.00
_cell.angle_gamma   90.00
#
_symmetry.space_group_name_H-M   'P 1'
#
loop_
_entity.id
_entity.type
_entity.pdbx_description
1 polymer ?
#
loop_
_entity_poly.entity_id
_entity_poly.type
_entity_poly.pdbx_seq_one_letter_code
_entity_poly.pdbx_strand_id
1 'polypeptide(L)'
;MPAIISSYIRFDTNKGYFIDIHELTETFPHIIKDKEVELYLIELRDQQDKLIRRFKPFKKFKLKVGEYWEEVRKALASCLLIPEDIVSKFNIGSNYKVIIMLNKYDGKPFLPLEIKCVGYNTQRILEYLSKIEANLLLLSLDQPVLNKACSYLWDAYFRLEENDIEGSRTALRNSLQVLKKEFLSQIALSEKSEESQEFPKKMQQLLTRMTEFLHYGGPHPGPAPRATTEMIISLTTEVIKFFQKGLEKEFIIFKVE
;
A
#
# COMPACT_ATOMS: atom_id res chain seq x y z
N MET A 1 2.36 -11.53 -1.00
CA MET A 1 1.38 -10.95 -1.89
C MET A 1 0.44 -10.23 -0.96
N PRO A 2 0.41 -8.88 -0.90
CA PRO A 2 -0.64 -8.19 -0.15
C PRO A 2 -2.00 -8.84 -0.39
N ALA A 3 -2.78 -9.06 0.67
CA ALA A 3 -4.06 -9.73 0.55
C ALA A 3 -5.19 -8.72 0.75
N ILE A 4 -6.06 -8.58 -0.24
CA ILE A 4 -7.31 -7.82 -0.08
C ILE A 4 -8.39 -8.78 0.34
N ILE A 5 -9.04 -8.46 1.46
CA ILE A 5 -10.20 -9.21 1.94
C ILE A 5 -11.38 -8.27 2.13
N SER A 6 -12.58 -8.82 1.94
CA SER A 6 -13.82 -8.19 2.39
C SER A 6 -14.42 -9.07 3.46
N SER A 7 -14.66 -8.49 4.62
CA SER A 7 -15.17 -9.24 5.77
C SER A 7 -16.16 -8.41 6.56
N TYR A 8 -16.77 -9.02 7.56
CA TYR A 8 -17.67 -8.37 8.50
C TYR A 8 -16.97 -8.09 9.81
N ILE A 9 -17.27 -6.92 10.35
CA ILE A 9 -16.96 -6.57 11.72
C ILE A 9 -18.02 -7.18 12.61
N ARG A 10 -17.61 -7.93 13.62
CA ARG A 10 -18.47 -8.55 14.62
C ARG A 10 -18.13 -7.99 16.00
N PHE A 11 -19.05 -8.17 16.93
CA PHE A 11 -18.86 -7.80 18.34
C PHE A 11 -19.04 -9.03 19.22
N ASP A 12 -18.12 -9.23 20.15
CA ASP A 12 -18.19 -10.23 21.21
C ASP A 12 -18.01 -9.55 22.56
N THR A 13 -18.80 -9.94 23.56
CA THR A 13 -18.81 -9.29 24.88
C THR A 13 -17.48 -9.39 25.62
N ASN A 14 -16.66 -10.41 25.34
CA ASN A 14 -15.38 -10.62 26.00
C ASN A 14 -14.20 -10.02 25.20
N LYS A 15 -14.36 -9.85 23.87
CA LYS A 15 -13.26 -9.45 22.96
C LYS A 15 -13.43 -8.08 22.34
N GLY A 16 -14.63 -7.50 22.44
CA GLY A 16 -15.01 -6.29 21.74
C GLY A 16 -15.21 -6.53 20.24
N TYR A 17 -14.87 -5.52 19.44
CA TYR A 17 -15.01 -5.57 17.99
C TYR A 17 -13.87 -6.34 17.33
N PHE A 18 -14.19 -7.15 16.33
CA PHE A 18 -13.20 -7.91 15.56
C PHE A 18 -13.60 -8.08 14.10
N ILE A 19 -12.61 -8.33 13.24
CA ILE A 19 -12.80 -8.68 11.83
C ILE A 19 -12.60 -10.18 11.70
N ASP A 20 -13.59 -10.88 11.17
CA ASP A 20 -13.47 -12.30 10.83
C ASP A 20 -12.43 -12.48 9.70
N ILE A 21 -11.43 -13.33 9.89
CA ILE A 21 -10.40 -13.59 8.88
C ILE A 21 -10.25 -15.07 8.56
N HIS A 22 -11.30 -15.89 8.74
CA HIS A 22 -11.17 -17.33 8.46
C HIS A 22 -10.68 -17.58 7.03
N GLU A 23 -11.25 -16.89 6.02
CA GLU A 23 -10.97 -17.17 4.60
C GLU A 23 -9.52 -16.84 4.27
N LEU A 24 -9.02 -15.79 4.92
CA LEU A 24 -7.63 -15.41 4.86
C LEU A 24 -6.73 -16.49 5.46
N THR A 25 -7.06 -17.03 6.64
CA THR A 25 -6.25 -18.08 7.28
C THR A 25 -6.31 -19.43 6.57
N GLU A 26 -7.39 -19.73 5.84
CA GLU A 26 -7.45 -20.89 4.94
C GLU A 26 -6.46 -20.73 3.77
N THR A 27 -6.30 -19.50 3.27
CA THR A 27 -5.34 -19.18 2.19
C THR A 27 -3.91 -19.03 2.71
N PHE A 28 -3.75 -18.51 3.93
CA PHE A 28 -2.47 -18.21 4.56
C PHE A 28 -2.41 -18.82 5.98
N PRO A 29 -2.21 -20.15 6.11
CA PRO A 29 -2.28 -20.86 7.40
C PRO A 29 -1.19 -20.48 8.41
N HIS A 30 -0.16 -19.74 7.97
CA HIS A 30 0.91 -19.25 8.83
C HIS A 30 0.49 -18.07 9.72
N ILE A 31 -0.70 -17.50 9.49
CA ILE A 31 -1.30 -16.47 10.33
C ILE A 31 -1.86 -17.14 11.58
N ILE A 32 -1.22 -16.89 12.72
CA ILE A 32 -1.52 -17.50 14.01
C ILE A 32 -1.80 -16.43 15.07
N LYS A 33 -2.44 -16.87 16.16
CA LYS A 33 -2.81 -16.04 17.31
C LYS A 33 -1.62 -15.26 17.89
N ASP A 34 -1.94 -14.10 18.48
CA ASP A 34 -1.04 -13.20 19.22
C ASP A 34 0.05 -12.53 18.36
N LYS A 35 0.03 -12.76 17.04
CA LYS A 35 0.86 -12.06 16.08
C LYS A 35 0.18 -10.79 15.57
N GLU A 36 0.97 -9.91 14.99
CA GLU A 36 0.48 -8.63 14.46
C GLU A 36 0.30 -8.69 12.94
N VAL A 37 -0.78 -8.07 12.48
CA VAL A 37 -1.04 -7.81 11.06
C VAL A 37 -1.05 -6.30 10.85
N GLU A 38 -0.20 -5.84 9.94
CA GLU A 38 -0.24 -4.48 9.42
C GLU A 38 -1.13 -4.44 8.18
N LEU A 39 -2.11 -3.54 8.17
CA LEU A 39 -3.11 -3.45 7.13
C LEU A 39 -3.46 -2.00 6.78
N TYR A 40 -4.03 -1.81 5.59
CA TYR A 40 -4.76 -0.61 5.21
C TYR A 40 -6.26 -0.88 5.24
N LEU A 41 -7.01 0.00 5.90
CA LEU A 41 -8.45 0.10 5.79
C LEU A 41 -8.79 0.95 4.56
N ILE A 42 -9.49 0.32 3.62
CA ILE A 42 -9.84 0.90 2.33
C ILE A 42 -11.27 1.45 2.37
N GLU A 43 -12.24 0.62 2.80
CA GLU A 43 -13.65 1.00 2.87
C GLU A 43 -14.33 0.46 4.12
N LEU A 44 -15.34 1.21 4.55
CA LEU A 44 -16.34 0.79 5.52
C LEU A 44 -17.73 0.95 4.89
N ARG A 45 -18.54 -0.10 5.00
CA ARG A 45 -19.91 -0.17 4.51
C ARG A 45 -20.83 -0.62 5.64
N ASP A 46 -22.08 -0.15 5.60
CA ASP A 46 -23.07 -0.56 6.60
C ASP A 46 -23.58 -1.99 6.33
N GLN A 47 -24.55 -2.41 7.13
CA GLN A 47 -25.16 -3.74 7.06
C GLN A 47 -25.95 -3.95 5.76
N GLN A 48 -26.34 -2.87 5.08
CA GLN A 48 -27.05 -2.86 3.81
C GLN A 48 -26.10 -2.72 2.60
N ASP A 49 -24.78 -2.89 2.81
CA ASP A 49 -23.71 -2.73 1.82
C ASP A 49 -23.58 -1.31 1.24
N LYS A 50 -24.23 -0.31 1.86
CA LYS A 50 -24.09 1.09 1.49
C LYS A 50 -22.76 1.61 1.97
N LEU A 51 -22.05 2.32 1.09
CA LEU A 51 -20.77 2.94 1.41
C LEU A 51 -20.95 3.99 2.51
N ILE A 52 -20.38 3.74 3.68
CA ILE A 52 -20.29 4.73 4.76
C ILE A 52 -19.10 5.64 4.46
N ARG A 53 -17.95 5.03 4.20
CA ARG A 53 -16.70 5.77 3.99
C ARG A 53 -15.73 4.97 3.13
N ARG A 54 -15.25 5.60 2.07
CA ARG A 54 -13.99 5.22 1.42
C ARG A 54 -12.88 6.08 1.99
N PHE A 55 -11.81 5.45 2.45
CA PHE A 55 -10.70 6.16 3.06
C PHE A 55 -9.74 6.68 1.99
N LYS A 56 -9.69 7.99 1.81
CA LYS A 56 -8.65 8.68 1.04
C LYS A 56 -8.05 9.76 1.96
N PRO A 57 -6.83 9.59 2.51
CA PRO A 57 -5.95 8.43 2.35
C PRO A 57 -6.44 7.14 3.02
N PHE A 58 -5.99 5.99 2.51
CA PHE A 58 -6.17 4.71 3.18
C PHE A 58 -5.58 4.76 4.58
N LYS A 59 -6.28 4.20 5.56
CA LYS A 59 -5.86 4.29 6.96
C LYS A 59 -5.07 3.05 7.36
N LYS A 60 -3.82 3.27 7.80
CA LYS A 60 -2.91 2.20 8.19
C LYS A 60 -3.10 1.82 9.65
N PHE A 61 -3.19 0.53 9.95
CA PHE A 61 -3.32 -0.01 11.30
C PHE A 61 -2.43 -1.22 11.51
N LYS A 62 -2.13 -1.48 12.79
CA LYS A 62 -1.63 -2.77 13.25
C LYS A 62 -2.67 -3.38 14.17
N LEU A 63 -3.16 -4.55 13.82
CA LEU A 63 -4.13 -5.30 14.62
C LEU A 63 -3.52 -6.62 15.08
N LYS A 64 -3.89 -7.08 16.27
CA LYS A 64 -3.49 -8.40 16.77
C LYS A 64 -4.41 -9.49 16.24
N VAL A 65 -3.84 -10.62 15.89
CA VAL A 65 -4.59 -11.83 15.58
C VAL A 65 -5.12 -12.42 16.88
N GLY A 66 -6.44 -12.52 16.97
CA GLY A 66 -7.15 -13.20 18.03
C GLY A 66 -7.89 -14.43 17.49
N GLU A 67 -8.70 -15.02 18.35
CA GLU A 67 -9.59 -16.12 18.00
C GLU A 67 -10.97 -15.85 18.55
N TYR A 68 -12.02 -16.35 17.90
CA TYR A 68 -13.39 -16.35 18.39
C TYR A 68 -14.05 -17.71 18.16
N TRP A 69 -15.07 -18.00 18.95
CA TRP A 69 -15.86 -19.22 18.75
C TRP A 69 -16.87 -18.96 17.64
N GLU A 70 -16.75 -19.69 16.54
CA GLU A 70 -17.69 -19.61 15.43
C GLU A 70 -18.76 -20.68 15.59
N GLU A 71 -19.98 -20.25 15.93
CA GLU A 71 -21.10 -21.15 16.21
C GLU A 71 -21.47 -22.06 15.02
N VAL A 72 -21.35 -21.55 13.78
CA VAL A 72 -21.72 -22.30 12.57
C VAL A 72 -20.81 -23.51 12.37
N ARG A 73 -19.51 -23.32 12.55
CA ARG A 73 -18.51 -24.40 12.39
C ARG A 73 -18.23 -25.16 13.69
N LYS A 74 -18.73 -24.66 14.83
CA LYS A 74 -18.42 -25.16 16.18
C LYS A 74 -16.92 -25.30 16.41
N ALA A 75 -16.17 -24.27 16.02
CA ALA A 75 -14.71 -24.27 16.08
C ALA A 75 -14.18 -22.89 16.45
N LEU A 76 -12.93 -22.84 16.91
CA LEU A 76 -12.19 -21.58 17.03
C LEU A 76 -11.79 -21.11 15.64
N ALA A 77 -12.15 -19.88 15.31
CA ALA A 77 -11.81 -19.19 14.08
C ALA A 77 -10.94 -17.98 14.37
N SER A 78 -10.01 -17.67 13.46
CA SER A 78 -9.10 -16.53 13.59
C SER A 78 -9.82 -15.22 13.30
N CYS A 79 -9.48 -14.18 14.07
CA CYS A 79 -9.97 -12.82 13.85
C CYS A 79 -8.86 -11.78 14.00
N LEU A 80 -9.09 -10.56 13.50
CA LEU A 80 -8.30 -9.39 13.84
C LEU A 80 -9.04 -8.57 14.90
N LEU A 81 -8.44 -8.40 16.07
CA LEU A 81 -9.01 -7.62 17.15
C LEU A 81 -8.93 -6.13 16.82
N ILE A 82 -10.05 -5.41 16.94
CA ILE A 82 -10.11 -3.96 16.72
C ILE A 82 -10.15 -3.25 18.08
N PRO A 83 -9.10 -2.49 18.42
CA PRO A 83 -9.10 -1.64 19.61
C PRO A 83 -10.26 -0.64 19.65
N GLU A 84 -10.79 -0.37 20.85
CA GLU A 84 -11.95 0.51 21.07
C GLU A 84 -11.71 1.96 20.60
N ASP A 85 -10.47 2.44 20.68
CA ASP A 85 -10.09 3.76 20.17
C ASP A 85 -10.23 3.84 18.64
N ILE A 86 -9.92 2.76 17.91
CA ILE A 86 -10.13 2.66 16.46
C ILE A 86 -11.62 2.61 16.16
N VAL A 87 -12.39 1.82 16.92
CA VAL A 87 -13.85 1.71 16.76
C VAL A 87 -14.50 3.08 16.89
N SER A 88 -14.21 3.78 17.99
CA SER A 88 -14.74 5.11 18.29
C SER A 88 -14.32 6.14 17.24
N LYS A 89 -13.04 6.16 16.86
CA LYS A 89 -12.49 7.13 15.89
C LYS A 89 -13.09 7.02 14.50
N PHE A 90 -13.46 5.81 14.08
CA PHE A 90 -14.00 5.57 12.73
C PHE A 90 -15.49 5.25 12.72
N ASN A 91 -16.16 5.35 13.88
CA ASN A 91 -17.58 5.04 14.05
C ASN A 91 -17.92 3.64 13.50
N ILE A 92 -17.15 2.64 13.94
CA ILE A 92 -17.29 1.26 13.47
C ILE A 92 -18.46 0.60 14.20
N GLY A 93 -19.45 0.11 13.44
CA GLY A 93 -20.59 -0.62 13.97
C GLY A 93 -20.47 -2.14 13.83
N SER A 94 -21.29 -2.88 14.59
CA SER A 94 -21.41 -4.33 14.43
C SER A 94 -22.11 -4.66 13.11
N ASN A 95 -21.71 -5.77 12.49
CA ASN A 95 -22.15 -6.25 11.18
C ASN A 95 -21.85 -5.28 10.02
N TYR A 96 -20.99 -4.27 10.24
CA TYR A 96 -20.48 -3.46 9.15
C TYR A 96 -19.53 -4.30 8.30
N LYS A 97 -19.54 -4.04 7.00
CA LYS A 97 -18.63 -4.69 6.07
C LYS A 97 -17.40 -3.82 5.91
N VAL A 98 -16.24 -4.45 5.98
CA VAL A 98 -14.94 -3.80 5.87
C VAL A 98 -14.19 -4.34 4.67
N ILE A 99 -13.48 -3.45 3.99
CA ILE A 99 -12.50 -3.81 2.97
C ILE A 99 -11.14 -3.40 3.48
N ILE A 100 -10.27 -4.39 3.65
CA ILE A 100 -8.91 -4.19 4.13
C ILE A 100 -7.89 -4.82 3.18
N MET A 101 -6.70 -4.26 3.15
CA MET A 101 -5.53 -4.86 2.52
C MET A 101 -4.46 -5.16 3.56
N LEU A 102 -4.07 -6.41 3.68
CA LEU A 102 -3.01 -6.86 4.55
C LEU A 102 -1.67 -6.70 3.85
N ASN A 103 -0.73 -6.03 4.53
CA ASN A 103 0.57 -5.66 3.99
C ASN A 103 1.70 -6.45 4.62
N LYS A 104 1.70 -6.53 5.96
CA LYS A 104 2.72 -7.25 6.72
C LYS A 104 2.08 -8.13 7.77
N TYR A 105 2.74 -9.25 8.04
CA TYR A 105 2.44 -10.16 9.12
C TYR A 105 3.70 -10.39 9.94
N ASP A 106 3.61 -10.13 11.24
CA ASP A 106 4.71 -10.23 12.21
C ASP A 106 5.99 -9.50 11.73
N GLY A 107 5.81 -8.27 11.23
CA GLY A 107 6.88 -7.42 10.70
C GLY A 107 7.39 -7.79 9.30
N LYS A 108 7.00 -8.94 8.75
CA LYS A 108 7.39 -9.38 7.41
C LYS A 108 6.30 -9.04 6.39
N PRO A 109 6.62 -8.49 5.22
CA PRO A 109 5.63 -8.20 4.21
C PRO A 109 5.09 -9.51 3.67
N PHE A 110 3.82 -9.51 3.31
CA PHE A 110 3.36 -10.50 2.36
C PHE A 110 4.10 -10.20 1.03
N LEU A 111 4.77 -11.19 0.39
CA LEU A 111 5.50 -11.06 -0.91
C LEU A 111 5.05 -9.86 -1.79
N PRO A 112 5.91 -8.92 -2.17
CA PRO A 112 5.48 -7.71 -2.86
C PRO A 112 5.01 -8.00 -4.32
N LEU A 113 4.45 -6.97 -4.98
CA LEU A 113 4.17 -6.91 -6.43
C LEU A 113 2.97 -7.69 -6.98
N GLU A 114 2.24 -8.45 -6.16
CA GLU A 114 0.95 -9.06 -6.52
C GLU A 114 -0.09 -8.80 -5.43
N ILE A 115 -1.37 -8.60 -5.79
CA ILE A 115 -2.47 -8.58 -4.81
C ILE A 115 -3.24 -9.89 -4.90
N LYS A 116 -3.41 -10.56 -3.75
CA LYS A 116 -4.31 -11.70 -3.62
C LYS A 116 -5.68 -11.21 -3.20
N CYS A 117 -6.68 -11.38 -4.06
CA CYS A 117 -8.07 -11.29 -3.66
C CYS A 117 -8.46 -12.58 -2.93
N VAL A 118 -8.87 -12.47 -1.66
CA VAL A 118 -9.37 -13.61 -0.87
C VAL A 118 -10.84 -13.41 -0.56
N GLY A 119 -11.68 -14.30 -1.07
CA GLY A 119 -13.14 -14.28 -0.88
C GLY A 119 -13.94 -13.92 -2.13
N TYR A 120 -15.19 -14.39 -2.19
CA TYR A 120 -16.02 -14.47 -3.41
C TYR A 120 -16.24 -13.12 -4.14
N ASN A 121 -16.21 -11.99 -3.44
CA ASN A 121 -16.47 -10.65 -4.01
C ASN A 121 -15.25 -9.72 -4.00
N THR A 122 -14.07 -10.22 -3.66
CA THR A 122 -12.90 -9.35 -3.48
C THR A 122 -12.23 -8.91 -4.76
N GLN A 123 -12.47 -9.62 -5.86
CA GLN A 123 -11.96 -9.23 -7.18
C GLN A 123 -12.61 -7.93 -7.68
N ARG A 124 -13.92 -7.76 -7.45
CA ARG A 124 -14.65 -6.53 -7.80
C ARG A 124 -14.13 -5.29 -7.07
N ILE A 125 -13.48 -5.48 -5.92
CA ILE A 125 -12.89 -4.37 -5.15
C ILE A 125 -11.75 -3.71 -5.93
N LEU A 126 -10.94 -4.52 -6.64
CA LEU A 126 -9.88 -3.99 -7.50
C LEU A 126 -10.45 -3.14 -8.65
N GLU A 127 -11.63 -3.46 -9.16
CA GLU A 127 -12.30 -2.69 -10.21
C GLU A 127 -12.75 -1.31 -9.73
N TYR A 128 -12.96 -1.13 -8.42
CA TYR A 128 -13.36 0.15 -7.83
C TYR A 128 -12.18 1.06 -7.46
N LEU A 129 -10.97 0.53 -7.48
CA LEU A 129 -9.75 1.29 -7.27
C LEU A 129 -9.32 1.90 -8.61
N SER A 130 -8.92 3.17 -8.59
CA SER A 130 -8.21 3.74 -9.72
C SER A 130 -6.91 2.96 -9.95
N LYS A 131 -6.42 2.97 -11.20
CA LYS A 131 -5.16 2.32 -11.56
C LYS A 131 -4.00 2.80 -10.68
N ILE A 132 -3.99 4.07 -10.30
CA ILE A 132 -2.99 4.65 -9.39
C ILE A 132 -3.12 4.06 -7.98
N GLU A 133 -4.33 4.02 -7.41
CA GLU A 133 -4.55 3.43 -6.07
C GLU A 133 -4.11 1.96 -6.02
N ALA A 134 -4.54 1.15 -6.99
CA ALA A 134 -4.14 -0.25 -7.08
C ALA A 134 -2.61 -0.41 -7.18
N ASN A 135 -1.97 0.43 -7.98
CA ASN A 135 -0.52 0.42 -8.14
C ASN A 135 0.24 0.84 -6.88
N LEU A 136 -0.23 1.85 -6.15
CA LEU A 136 0.39 2.31 -4.91
C LEU A 136 0.20 1.28 -3.78
N LEU A 137 -0.95 0.60 -3.75
CA LEU A 137 -1.21 -0.48 -2.80
C LEU A 137 -0.21 -1.66 -2.96
N LEU A 138 0.29 -1.90 -4.17
CA LEU A 138 1.32 -2.92 -4.41
C LEU A 138 2.70 -2.56 -3.81
N LEU A 139 2.94 -1.30 -3.45
CA LEU A 139 4.22 -0.83 -2.92
C LEU A 139 4.36 -1.08 -1.41
N SER A 140 4.16 -2.33 -0.98
CA SER A 140 4.51 -2.76 0.38
C SER A 140 5.98 -3.19 0.40
N LEU A 141 6.86 -2.24 0.73
CA LEU A 141 8.31 -2.41 0.62
C LEU A 141 8.96 -2.54 1.99
N ASP A 142 9.94 -3.43 2.10
CA ASP A 142 10.79 -3.55 3.29
C ASP A 142 12.00 -2.63 3.24
N GLN A 143 12.49 -2.33 2.03
CA GLN A 143 13.67 -1.51 1.87
C GLN A 143 13.36 -0.07 2.34
N PRO A 144 14.06 0.46 3.37
CA PRO A 144 13.66 1.72 4.02
C PRO A 144 13.61 2.93 3.10
N VAL A 145 14.56 3.03 2.16
CA VAL A 145 14.70 4.18 1.23
C VAL A 145 13.58 4.18 0.18
N LEU A 146 13.24 3.03 -0.39
CA LEU A 146 12.12 2.86 -1.30
C LEU A 146 10.80 3.09 -0.56
N ASN A 147 10.65 2.58 0.66
CA ASN A 147 9.47 2.83 1.49
C ASN A 147 9.30 4.33 1.80
N LYS A 148 10.41 5.06 2.05
CA LYS A 148 10.40 6.52 2.17
C LYS A 148 9.94 7.19 0.88
N ALA A 149 10.45 6.78 -0.29
CA ALA A 149 9.98 7.29 -1.58
C ALA A 149 8.48 7.02 -1.80
N CYS A 150 7.99 5.83 -1.45
CA CYS A 150 6.58 5.47 -1.49
C CYS A 150 5.72 6.35 -0.58
N SER A 151 6.21 6.73 0.60
CA SER A 151 5.46 7.60 1.52
C SER A 151 5.19 8.97 0.90
N TYR A 152 6.16 9.54 0.19
CA TYR A 152 5.97 10.78 -0.57
C TYR A 152 5.07 10.59 -1.78
N LEU A 153 5.09 9.41 -2.41
CA LEU A 153 4.22 9.09 -3.54
C LEU A 153 2.75 8.96 -3.11
N TRP A 154 2.51 8.40 -1.92
CA TRP A 154 1.20 8.41 -1.26
C TRP A 154 0.74 9.83 -0.93
N ASP A 155 1.59 10.64 -0.29
CA ASP A 155 1.28 12.06 0.00
C ASP A 155 0.93 12.83 -1.29
N ALA A 156 1.70 12.61 -2.36
CA ALA A 156 1.42 13.20 -3.66
C ALA A 156 0.03 12.81 -4.19
N TYR A 157 -0.31 11.52 -4.15
CA TYR A 157 -1.61 11.06 -4.59
C TYR A 157 -2.76 11.67 -3.75
N PHE A 158 -2.62 11.72 -2.43
CA PHE A 158 -3.67 12.24 -1.56
C PHE A 158 -3.91 13.73 -1.75
N ARG A 159 -2.86 14.53 -1.85
CA ARG A 159 -2.97 15.96 -2.19
C ARG A 159 -3.65 16.15 -3.54
N LEU A 160 -3.35 15.29 -4.51
CA LEU A 160 -4.00 15.35 -5.81
C LEU A 160 -5.50 15.09 -5.70
N GLU A 161 -5.93 14.10 -4.91
CA GLU A 161 -7.35 13.84 -4.64
C GLU A 161 -8.05 15.00 -3.93
N GLU A 162 -7.32 15.79 -3.14
CA GLU A 162 -7.80 17.01 -2.49
C GLU A 162 -7.74 18.25 -3.41
N ASN A 163 -7.38 18.07 -4.68
CA ASN A 163 -7.15 19.14 -5.68
C ASN A 163 -5.98 20.09 -5.34
N ASP A 164 -5.10 19.73 -4.40
CA ASP A 164 -3.82 20.40 -4.14
C ASP A 164 -2.74 19.91 -5.12
N ILE A 165 -2.80 20.43 -6.36
CA ILE A 165 -1.90 20.01 -7.43
C ILE A 165 -0.44 20.39 -7.13
N GLU A 166 -0.18 21.57 -6.58
CA GLU A 166 1.20 22.03 -6.33
C GLU A 166 1.84 21.30 -5.14
N GLY A 167 1.08 21.05 -4.08
CA GLY A 167 1.53 20.18 -3.00
C GLY A 167 1.79 18.75 -3.49
N SER A 168 0.91 18.22 -4.35
CA SER A 168 1.11 16.91 -4.98
C SER A 168 2.43 16.84 -5.76
N ARG A 169 2.71 17.86 -6.59
CA ARG A 169 3.96 17.97 -7.35
C ARG A 169 5.18 18.12 -6.44
N THR A 170 5.05 18.85 -5.33
CA THR A 170 6.10 18.97 -4.32
C THR A 170 6.42 17.62 -3.67
N ALA A 171 5.41 16.87 -3.26
CA ALA A 171 5.59 15.52 -2.73
C ALA A 171 6.21 14.56 -3.77
N LEU A 172 5.81 14.63 -5.03
CA LEU A 172 6.44 13.85 -6.11
C LEU A 172 7.93 14.17 -6.29
N ARG A 173 8.30 15.46 -6.26
CA ARG A 173 9.71 15.88 -6.34
C ARG A 173 10.51 15.29 -5.19
N ASN A 174 9.94 15.26 -3.98
CA ASN A 174 10.59 14.62 -2.83
C ASN A 174 10.76 13.11 -3.04
N SER A 175 9.74 12.42 -3.56
CA SER A 175 9.81 10.99 -3.90
C SER A 175 10.96 10.72 -4.90
N LEU A 176 11.00 11.44 -6.02
CA LEU A 176 12.05 11.31 -7.04
C LEU A 176 13.43 11.68 -6.49
N GLN A 177 13.52 12.66 -5.59
CA GLN A 177 14.77 13.04 -4.96
C GLN A 177 15.30 11.95 -4.03
N VAL A 178 14.45 11.28 -3.24
CA VAL A 178 14.85 10.11 -2.43
C VAL A 178 15.41 9.02 -3.33
N LEU A 179 14.72 8.67 -4.42
CA LEU A 179 15.22 7.67 -5.38
C LEU A 179 16.57 8.07 -5.98
N LYS A 180 16.71 9.34 -6.37
CA LYS A 180 17.93 9.84 -7.02
C LYS A 180 19.13 9.96 -6.07
N LYS A 181 18.95 10.54 -4.88
CA LYS A 181 20.05 10.91 -3.98
C LYS A 181 20.32 9.89 -2.90
N GLU A 182 19.30 9.17 -2.46
CA GLU A 182 19.41 8.19 -1.36
C GLU A 182 19.47 6.77 -1.90
N PHE A 183 18.60 6.39 -2.85
CA PHE A 183 18.59 5.02 -3.36
C PHE A 183 19.71 4.77 -4.37
N LEU A 184 19.75 5.50 -5.48
CA LEU A 184 20.73 5.28 -6.55
C LEU A 184 22.19 5.43 -6.10
N SER A 185 22.45 6.24 -5.07
CA SER A 185 23.80 6.44 -4.54
C SER A 185 24.32 5.21 -3.78
N GLN A 186 23.40 4.44 -3.19
CA GLN A 186 23.71 3.28 -2.34
C GLN A 186 23.71 1.94 -3.09
N ILE A 187 23.27 1.90 -4.35
CA ILE A 187 23.20 0.65 -5.11
C ILE A 187 24.37 0.45 -6.08
N ALA A 188 24.68 -0.81 -6.34
CA ALA A 188 25.53 -1.27 -7.43
C ALA A 188 24.81 -2.36 -8.23
N LEU A 189 25.29 -2.63 -9.44
CA LEU A 189 24.87 -3.81 -10.19
C LEU A 189 25.67 -5.01 -9.69
N SER A 190 25.01 -6.16 -9.53
CA SER A 190 25.74 -7.39 -9.25
C SER A 190 26.47 -7.89 -10.50
N GLU A 191 27.47 -8.76 -10.31
CA GLU A 191 28.18 -9.41 -11.42
C GLU A 191 27.26 -10.29 -12.27
N LYS A 192 26.11 -10.71 -11.71
CA LYS A 192 25.08 -11.51 -12.39
C LYS A 192 24.11 -10.67 -13.22
N SER A 193 24.23 -9.34 -13.17
CA SER A 193 23.33 -8.44 -13.86
C SER A 193 23.62 -8.40 -15.36
N GLU A 194 22.59 -8.59 -16.18
CA GLU A 194 22.64 -8.36 -17.63
C GLU A 194 22.57 -6.87 -18.00
N GLU A 195 22.26 -6.00 -17.04
CA GLU A 195 22.20 -4.55 -17.24
C GLU A 195 23.59 -3.95 -17.51
N SER A 196 23.61 -2.91 -18.35
CA SER A 196 24.81 -2.15 -18.64
C SER A 196 25.36 -1.46 -17.38
N GLN A 197 26.68 -1.36 -17.24
CA GLN A 197 27.34 -0.55 -16.20
C GLN A 197 26.92 0.94 -16.23
N GLU A 198 26.37 1.43 -17.34
CA GLU A 198 25.81 2.78 -17.42
C GLU A 198 24.42 2.91 -16.79
N PHE A 199 23.78 1.80 -16.38
CA PHE A 199 22.42 1.77 -15.87
C PHE A 199 22.16 2.79 -14.75
N PRO A 200 22.99 2.90 -13.69
CA PRO A 200 22.74 3.86 -12.62
C PRO A 200 22.71 5.31 -13.12
N LYS A 201 23.60 5.65 -14.06
CA LYS A 201 23.66 6.97 -14.69
C LYS A 201 22.43 7.25 -15.56
N LYS A 202 22.01 6.27 -16.37
CA LYS A 202 20.80 6.38 -17.21
C LYS A 202 19.54 6.53 -16.35
N MET A 203 19.47 5.79 -15.25
CA MET A 203 18.36 5.89 -14.31
C MET A 203 18.33 7.24 -13.59
N GLN A 204 19.50 7.77 -13.20
CA GLN A 204 19.60 9.13 -12.65
C GLN A 204 19.13 10.21 -13.63
N GLN A 205 19.45 10.04 -14.92
CA GLN A 205 18.96 10.92 -15.99
C GLN A 205 17.43 10.82 -16.14
N LEU A 206 16.87 9.61 -16.16
CA LEU A 206 15.42 9.39 -16.22
C LEU A 206 14.70 10.11 -15.07
N LEU A 207 15.13 9.90 -13.83
CA LEU A 207 14.55 10.55 -12.65
C LEU A 207 14.65 12.08 -12.72
N THR A 208 15.74 12.61 -13.30
CA THR A 208 15.93 14.04 -13.50
C THR A 208 14.93 14.58 -14.54
N ARG A 209 14.76 13.90 -15.68
CA ARG A 209 13.75 14.27 -16.69
C ARG A 209 12.33 14.21 -16.14
N MET A 210 12.01 13.19 -15.35
CA MET A 210 10.71 13.10 -14.65
C MET A 210 10.49 14.30 -13.72
N THR A 211 11.53 14.75 -13.03
CA THR A 211 11.49 15.95 -12.16
C THR A 211 11.27 17.23 -12.95
N GLU A 212 11.81 17.32 -14.17
CA GLU A 212 11.63 18.48 -15.06
C GLU A 212 10.16 18.62 -15.49
N PHE A 213 9.43 17.53 -15.75
CA PHE A 213 7.98 17.59 -16.01
C PHE A 213 7.16 18.15 -14.84
N LEU A 214 7.70 18.08 -13.62
CA LEU A 214 7.12 18.66 -12.42
C LEU A 214 7.48 20.14 -12.22
N HIS A 215 8.33 20.70 -13.06
CA HIS A 215 8.64 22.13 -13.10
C HIS A 215 8.28 22.67 -14.48
N TYR A 216 7.11 23.29 -14.61
CA TYR A 216 6.87 24.14 -15.78
C TYR A 216 7.73 25.39 -15.59
N GLY A 217 8.90 25.40 -16.23
CA GLY A 217 9.68 26.63 -16.32
C GLY A 217 8.91 27.65 -17.16
N GLY A 218 8.86 28.90 -16.70
CA GLY A 218 8.23 30.01 -17.41
C GLY A 218 6.73 30.21 -17.10
N PRO A 219 6.13 31.29 -17.62
CA PRO A 219 4.72 31.59 -17.42
C PRO A 219 3.85 30.55 -18.13
N HIS A 220 3.01 29.84 -17.38
CA HIS A 220 1.98 28.95 -17.94
C HIS A 220 0.57 29.51 -17.67
N PRO A 221 -0.36 29.39 -18.62
CA PRO A 221 -1.73 29.82 -18.42
C PRO A 221 -2.46 28.84 -17.50
N GLY A 222 -2.67 29.24 -16.25
CA GLY A 222 -3.47 28.49 -15.28
C GLY A 222 -2.67 27.51 -14.42
N PRO A 223 -3.30 26.66 -13.61
CA PRO A 223 -2.61 25.70 -12.75
C PRO A 223 -1.93 24.61 -13.57
N ALA A 224 -0.91 23.97 -12.98
CA ALA A 224 -0.28 22.79 -13.55
C ALA A 224 -1.33 21.72 -13.93
N PRO A 225 -1.27 21.11 -15.13
CA PRO A 225 -2.20 20.04 -15.51
C PRO A 225 -2.15 18.84 -14.55
N ARG A 226 -3.31 18.49 -13.98
CA ARG A 226 -3.51 17.29 -13.14
C ARG A 226 -3.00 16.02 -13.83
N ALA A 227 -3.32 15.86 -15.12
CA ALA A 227 -2.95 14.69 -15.91
C ALA A 227 -1.42 14.45 -15.97
N THR A 228 -0.61 15.52 -15.99
CA THR A 228 0.86 15.36 -15.95
C THR A 228 1.30 14.84 -14.59
N THR A 229 0.71 15.33 -13.51
CA THR A 229 1.00 14.85 -12.15
C THR A 229 0.61 13.37 -11.99
N GLU A 230 -0.56 12.95 -12.52
CA GLU A 230 -1.01 11.54 -12.53
C GLU A 230 -0.07 10.62 -13.31
N MET A 231 0.40 11.08 -14.48
CA MET A 231 1.38 10.37 -15.30
C MET A 231 2.69 10.17 -14.52
N ILE A 232 3.21 11.21 -13.86
CA ILE A 232 4.46 11.10 -13.10
C ILE A 232 4.29 10.23 -11.85
N ILE A 233 3.13 10.25 -11.17
CA ILE A 233 2.84 9.28 -10.09
C ILE A 233 2.95 7.85 -10.63
N SER A 234 2.33 7.58 -11.77
CA SER A 234 2.30 6.24 -12.37
C SER A 234 3.70 5.78 -12.77
N LEU A 235 4.48 6.63 -13.44
CA LEU A 235 5.86 6.32 -13.83
C LEU A 235 6.76 6.11 -12.61
N THR A 236 6.62 6.94 -11.57
CA THR A 236 7.40 6.81 -10.34
C THR A 236 7.08 5.49 -9.63
N THR A 237 5.81 5.08 -9.63
CA THR A 237 5.39 3.78 -9.11
C THR A 237 6.09 2.63 -9.82
N GLU A 238 6.11 2.64 -11.16
CA GLU A 238 6.76 1.58 -11.94
C GLU A 238 8.28 1.55 -11.76
N VAL A 239 8.93 2.71 -11.63
CA VAL A 239 10.37 2.78 -11.30
C VAL A 239 10.65 2.15 -9.93
N ILE A 240 9.82 2.42 -8.92
CA ILE A 240 9.97 1.81 -7.60
C ILE A 240 9.77 0.30 -7.66
N LYS A 241 8.74 -0.18 -8.37
CA LYS A 241 8.52 -1.62 -8.58
C LYS A 241 9.72 -2.28 -9.26
N PHE A 242 10.28 -1.62 -10.27
CA PHE A 242 11.49 -2.09 -10.95
C PHE A 242 12.65 -2.24 -9.97
N PHE A 243 12.92 -1.23 -9.14
CA PHE A 243 13.99 -1.30 -8.15
C PHE A 243 13.77 -2.40 -7.12
N GLN A 244 12.55 -2.54 -6.60
CA GLN A 244 12.19 -3.61 -5.68
C GLN A 244 12.45 -4.98 -6.30
N LYS A 245 11.99 -5.20 -7.54
CA LYS A 245 12.23 -6.44 -8.29
C LYS A 245 13.72 -6.68 -8.55
N GLY A 246 14.49 -5.61 -8.76
CA GLY A 246 15.94 -5.69 -8.94
C GLY A 246 16.70 -6.13 -7.71
N LEU A 247 16.25 -5.70 -6.53
CA LEU A 247 16.75 -6.18 -5.25
C LEU A 247 16.39 -7.66 -5.02
N GLU A 248 15.14 -8.05 -5.28
CA GLU A 248 14.67 -9.44 -5.12
C GLU A 248 15.39 -10.43 -6.04
N LYS A 249 15.70 -9.99 -7.26
CA LYS A 249 16.44 -10.80 -8.24
C LYS A 249 17.95 -10.66 -8.10
N GLU A 250 18.43 -9.89 -7.13
CA GLU A 250 19.84 -9.65 -6.84
C GLU A 250 20.65 -9.10 -8.04
N PHE A 251 20.01 -8.45 -9.01
CA PHE A 251 20.74 -7.73 -10.07
C PHE A 251 21.08 -6.29 -9.65
N ILE A 252 20.32 -5.75 -8.69
CA ILE A 252 20.67 -4.56 -7.91
C ILE A 252 21.06 -5.04 -6.51
N ILE A 253 22.20 -4.57 -6.01
CA ILE A 253 22.65 -4.83 -4.64
C ILE A 253 23.02 -3.53 -3.95
N PHE A 254 22.98 -3.51 -2.62
CA PHE A 254 23.53 -2.39 -1.86
C PHE A 254 25.06 -2.47 -1.84
N LYS A 255 25.72 -1.33 -2.01
CA LYS A 255 27.15 -1.20 -1.79
C LYS A 255 27.42 -1.53 -0.32
N VAL A 256 28.32 -2.49 -0.10
CA VAL A 256 28.84 -2.75 1.24
C VAL A 256 29.75 -1.57 1.59
N GLU A 257 29.49 -0.93 2.74
CA GLU A 257 30.39 0.08 3.31
C GLU A 257 31.70 -0.54 3.80
#